data_AF-A0A7S1Y423-F1
#
_entry.id   AF-A0A7S1Y423-F1
#
_cell.length_a   1.000
_cell.length_b   1.000
_cell.length_c   1.000
_cell.angle_alpha   90.00
_cell.angle_beta   90.00
_cell.angle_gamma   90.00
#
_symmetry.space_group_name_H-M   'P 1'
#
loop_
_entity.id
_entity.type
_entity.pdbx_description
1 polymer ?
#
loop_
_entity_poly.entity_id
_entity_poly.type
_entity_poly.pdbx_seq_one_letter_code
_entity_poly.pdbx_strand_id
1 'polypeptide(L)'
;LVLTSPLTRCLQTTSLALCPGDLYVDGNREPTVACLEALREAHGMSYPDRRRTTSLLKQSWPQVHFDPTMTENDEQWSLTEREHVPDVMRRIQSSLTFVVGRPETNLVCVTHGVWMECMFHAY
;
A
#
# COMPACT_ATOMS: atom_id res chain seq x y z
N LEU A 1 9.91 -2.72 9.04
CA LEU A 1 8.49 -2.84 8.64
C LEU A 1 8.39 -2.48 7.16
N VAL A 2 7.70 -3.29 6.36
CA VAL A 2 7.39 -2.96 4.97
C VAL A 2 5.92 -2.57 4.87
N LEU A 3 5.67 -1.41 4.31
CA LEU A 3 4.34 -0.91 4.01
C LEU A 3 4.10 -1.02 2.51
N THR A 4 2.94 -1.52 2.11
CA THR A 4 2.60 -1.69 0.70
C THR A 4 1.21 -1.19 0.39
N SER A 5 1.04 -0.67 -0.82
CA SER A 5 -0.27 -0.46 -1.42
C SER A 5 -1.01 -1.79 -1.64
N PRO A 6 -2.36 -1.79 -1.60
CA PRO A 6 -3.17 -2.96 -1.90
C PRO A 6 -3.31 -3.28 -3.41
N LEU A 7 -2.80 -2.41 -4.29
CA LEU A 7 -2.79 -2.71 -5.72
C LEU A 7 -1.81 -3.85 -6.01
N THR A 8 -2.24 -4.83 -6.79
CA THR A 8 -1.50 -6.09 -7.00
C THR A 8 -0.06 -5.88 -7.45
N ARG A 9 0.21 -4.82 -8.23
CA ARG A 9 1.56 -4.46 -8.65
C ARG A 9 2.49 -4.19 -7.46
N CYS A 10 2.05 -3.48 -6.43
CA CYS A 10 2.86 -3.21 -5.24
C CYS A 10 3.00 -4.43 -4.34
N LEU A 11 1.93 -5.24 -4.21
CA LEU A 11 2.01 -6.51 -3.48
C LEU A 11 3.02 -7.46 -4.13
N GLN A 12 3.01 -7.57 -5.46
CA GLN A 12 4.00 -8.35 -6.21
C GLN A 12 5.41 -7.77 -6.05
N THR A 13 5.60 -6.46 -6.19
CA THR A 13 6.89 -5.82 -5.95
C THR A 13 7.39 -6.10 -4.53
N THR A 14 6.52 -5.99 -3.53
CA THR A 14 6.86 -6.28 -2.13
C THR A 14 7.29 -7.73 -1.97
N SER A 15 6.50 -8.68 -2.47
CA SER A 15 6.83 -10.11 -2.39
C SER A 15 8.15 -10.44 -3.09
N LEU A 16 8.36 -9.93 -4.30
CA LEU A 16 9.52 -10.29 -5.11
C LEU A 16 10.81 -9.58 -4.68
N ALA A 17 10.74 -8.32 -4.28
CA ALA A 17 11.92 -7.50 -3.98
C ALA A 17 12.30 -7.47 -2.49
N LEU A 18 11.31 -7.58 -1.59
CA LEU A 18 11.50 -7.37 -0.15
C LEU A 18 11.16 -8.59 0.69
N CYS A 19 10.71 -9.67 0.07
CA CYS A 19 10.28 -10.90 0.70
C CYS A 19 10.70 -12.15 -0.11
N PRO A 20 11.91 -12.22 -0.71
CA PRO A 20 12.26 -13.35 -1.60
C PRO A 20 12.50 -14.68 -0.85
N GLY A 21 12.36 -14.73 0.47
CA GLY A 21 12.54 -15.92 1.31
C GLY A 21 14.02 -16.31 1.52
N ASP A 22 14.79 -16.42 0.45
CA ASP A 22 16.13 -17.00 0.47
C ASP A 22 17.22 -16.06 1.04
N LEU A 23 16.92 -14.77 1.20
CA LEU A 23 17.86 -13.75 1.70
C LEU A 23 17.82 -13.57 3.23
N TYR A 24 16.84 -14.18 3.92
CA TYR A 24 16.64 -14.04 5.37
C TYR A 24 17.22 -15.24 6.10
N VAL A 25 18.55 -15.36 6.08
CA VAL A 25 19.33 -16.38 6.81
C VAL A 25 20.03 -15.77 8.03
N ASP A 26 20.48 -16.62 8.96
CA ASP A 26 21.30 -16.25 10.12
C ASP A 26 20.66 -15.22 11.09
N GLY A 27 19.40 -15.46 11.47
CA GLY A 27 18.72 -14.66 12.51
C GLY A 27 18.03 -13.39 12.01
N ASN A 28 18.24 -13.01 10.75
CA ASN A 28 17.40 -12.03 10.09
C ASN A 28 16.05 -12.68 9.74
N ARG A 29 14.96 -12.15 10.31
CA ARG A 29 13.60 -12.57 9.96
C ARG A 29 13.10 -11.75 8.78
N GLU A 30 12.28 -12.38 7.95
CA GLU A 30 11.52 -11.68 6.92
C GLU A 30 10.73 -10.51 7.56
N PRO A 31 10.74 -9.32 6.93
CA PRO A 31 10.07 -8.17 7.51
C PRO A 31 8.56 -8.40 7.58
N THR A 32 7.93 -7.90 8.65
CA THR A 32 6.48 -7.78 8.68
C THR A 32 6.01 -6.87 7.55
N VAL A 33 5.03 -7.33 6.77
CA VAL A 33 4.41 -6.58 5.68
C VAL A 33 3.01 -6.14 6.10
N ALA A 34 2.77 -4.82 6.10
CA ALA A 34 1.45 -4.25 6.30
C ALA A 34 0.94 -3.61 5.00
N CYS A 35 -0.26 -3.98 4.60
CA CYS A 35 -0.93 -3.44 3.42
C CYS A 35 -1.93 -2.37 3.85
N LEU A 36 -1.68 -1.12 3.45
CA LEU A 36 -2.48 0.03 3.86
C LEU A 36 -3.26 0.58 2.66
N GLU A 37 -4.58 0.72 2.78
CA GLU A 37 -5.41 1.28 1.69
C GLU A 37 -4.96 2.71 1.34
N ALA A 38 -4.52 3.47 2.34
CA ALA A 38 -4.03 4.84 2.18
C ALA A 38 -2.79 4.98 1.27
N LEU A 39 -2.08 3.88 0.96
CA LEU A 39 -0.92 3.87 0.06
C LEU A 39 -1.28 3.55 -1.40
N ARG A 40 -2.57 3.47 -1.75
CA ARG A 40 -2.98 3.29 -3.16
C ARG A 40 -2.61 4.49 -4.03
N GLU A 41 -2.42 4.21 -5.32
CA GLU A 41 -2.30 5.23 -6.35
C GLU A 41 -3.53 6.15 -6.30
N ALA A 42 -3.38 7.37 -6.80
CA ALA A 42 -4.57 8.14 -7.15
C ALA A 42 -5.51 7.24 -7.97
N HIS A 43 -6.80 7.21 -7.64
CA HIS A 43 -7.73 6.20 -8.18
C HIS A 43 -8.80 6.81 -9.08
N GLY A 44 -9.47 5.93 -9.83
CA GLY A 44 -10.55 6.30 -10.75
C GLY A 44 -10.05 6.68 -12.16
N MET A 45 -10.99 6.72 -13.10
CA MET A 45 -10.86 6.79 -14.57
C MET A 45 -10.04 5.64 -15.21
N SER A 46 -8.86 5.37 -14.66
CA SER A 46 -7.94 4.34 -15.14
C SER A 46 -8.24 3.00 -14.47
N TYR A 47 -8.60 2.00 -15.28
CA TYR A 47 -8.86 0.64 -14.80
C TYR A 47 -7.70 0.00 -14.00
N PRO A 48 -6.42 0.23 -14.34
CA PRO A 48 -5.31 -0.28 -13.54
C PRO A 48 -5.26 0.22 -12.09
N ASP A 49 -5.97 1.30 -11.76
CA ASP A 49 -6.03 1.84 -10.39
C ASP A 49 -7.19 1.26 -9.56
N ARG A 50 -7.95 0.33 -10.16
CA ARG A 50 -8.98 -0.43 -9.47
C ARG A 50 -8.35 -1.59 -8.73
N ARG A 51 -8.56 -1.62 -7.42
CA ARG A 51 -8.13 -2.69 -6.53
C ARG A 51 -8.96 -3.96 -6.76
N ARG A 52 -8.32 -5.12 -6.63
CA ARG A 52 -9.02 -6.41 -6.58
C ARG A 52 -9.78 -6.57 -5.26
N THR A 53 -10.67 -7.55 -5.18
CA THR A 53 -11.43 -7.78 -3.95
C THR A 53 -10.53 -8.17 -2.78
N THR A 54 -10.90 -7.81 -1.55
CA THR A 54 -10.03 -8.09 -0.39
C THR A 54 -9.86 -9.57 -0.15
N SER A 55 -10.92 -10.36 -0.37
CA SER A 55 -10.86 -11.83 -0.27
C SER A 55 -9.81 -12.41 -1.21
N LEU A 56 -9.76 -11.94 -2.46
CA LEU A 56 -8.78 -12.41 -3.44
C LEU A 56 -7.35 -11.98 -3.07
N LEU A 57 -7.17 -10.76 -2.57
CA LEU A 57 -5.86 -10.27 -2.11
C LEU A 57 -5.37 -11.08 -0.91
N LYS A 58 -6.20 -11.29 0.10
CA LYS A 58 -5.89 -12.08 1.30
C LYS A 58 -5.59 -13.54 0.97
N GLN A 59 -6.31 -14.12 0.01
CA GLN A 59 -6.04 -15.48 -0.47
C GLN A 59 -4.68 -15.57 -1.20
N SER A 60 -4.33 -14.54 -1.97
CA SER A 60 -3.09 -14.52 -2.77
C SER A 60 -1.85 -14.20 -1.93
N TRP A 61 -2.00 -13.39 -0.87
CA TRP A 61 -0.93 -12.97 0.03
C TRP A 61 -1.32 -13.16 1.51
N PRO A 62 -1.49 -14.42 1.98
CA PRO A 62 -1.97 -14.70 3.34
C PRO A 62 -1.03 -14.21 4.44
N GLN A 63 0.24 -13.99 4.14
CA GLN A 63 1.25 -13.47 5.07
C GLN A 63 1.19 -11.95 5.27
N VAL A 64 0.42 -11.22 4.45
CA VAL A 64 0.35 -9.76 4.50
C VAL A 64 -0.74 -9.31 5.49
N HIS A 65 -0.41 -8.36 6.36
CA HIS A 65 -1.36 -7.77 7.28
C HIS A 65 -2.16 -6.65 6.60
N PHE A 66 -3.35 -6.97 6.11
CA PHE A 66 -4.23 -6.02 5.45
C PHE A 66 -4.93 -5.08 6.45
N ASP A 67 -5.05 -3.81 6.06
CA ASP A 67 -5.80 -2.80 6.78
C ASP A 67 -7.25 -3.27 7.04
N PRO A 68 -7.69 -3.28 8.32
CA PRO A 68 -9.02 -3.77 8.67
C PRO A 68 -10.16 -2.88 8.15
N THR A 69 -9.86 -1.65 7.71
CA THR A 69 -10.85 -0.71 7.16
C THR A 69 -11.15 -0.96 5.68
N MET A 70 -10.42 -1.85 5.02
CA MET A 70 -10.65 -2.19 3.60
C MET A 70 -12.01 -2.85 3.40
N THR A 71 -12.81 -2.28 2.49
CA THR A 71 -14.07 -2.86 1.99
C THR A 71 -13.80 -3.98 1.00
N GLU A 72 -14.69 -4.99 0.93
CA GLU A 72 -14.50 -6.15 0.03
C GLU A 72 -14.29 -5.72 -1.43
N ASN A 73 -15.15 -4.84 -1.93
CA ASN A 73 -15.03 -4.22 -3.25
C ASN A 73 -14.31 -2.88 -3.16
N ASP A 74 -13.76 -2.42 -4.29
CA ASP A 74 -13.18 -1.10 -4.41
C ASP A 74 -14.26 -0.03 -4.62
N GLU A 75 -14.82 0.47 -3.52
CA GLU A 75 -15.89 1.48 -3.53
C GLU A 75 -15.38 2.89 -3.85
N GLN A 76 -14.08 3.13 -3.68
CA GLN A 76 -13.45 4.44 -3.94
C GLN A 76 -13.15 4.65 -5.42
N TRP A 77 -13.04 3.57 -6.20
CA TRP A 77 -12.73 3.67 -7.62
C TRP A 77 -13.97 4.07 -8.44
N SER A 78 -13.83 5.15 -9.22
CA SER A 78 -14.87 5.68 -10.11
C SER A 78 -14.50 5.48 -11.58
N LEU A 79 -15.49 5.16 -12.41
CA LEU A 79 -15.32 5.09 -13.87
C LEU A 79 -15.12 6.49 -14.51
N THR A 80 -15.68 7.53 -13.89
CA THR A 80 -15.82 8.85 -14.52
C THR A 80 -15.02 9.95 -13.83
N GLU A 81 -14.51 9.70 -12.63
CA GLU A 81 -13.85 10.71 -11.81
C GLU A 81 -12.50 10.20 -11.32
N ARG A 82 -11.49 11.08 -11.41
CA ARG A 82 -10.19 10.89 -10.81
C ARG A 82 -10.22 11.42 -9.39
N GLU A 83 -9.54 10.72 -8.48
CA GLU A 83 -9.28 11.25 -7.14
C GLU A 83 -8.57 12.61 -7.22
N HIS A 84 -9.06 13.58 -6.46
CA HIS A 84 -8.51 14.93 -6.42
C HIS A 84 -7.28 14.99 -5.51
N VAL A 85 -6.34 15.88 -5.85
CA VAL A 85 -5.10 16.07 -5.07
C VAL A 85 -5.35 16.27 -3.56
N PRO A 86 -6.34 17.08 -3.10
CA PRO A 86 -6.61 17.21 -1.68
C PRO A 86 -6.99 15.89 -0.97
N ASP A 87 -7.62 14.96 -1.68
CA ASP A 87 -7.99 13.65 -1.13
C ASP A 87 -6.78 12.72 -1.03
N VAL A 88 -5.92 12.72 -2.06
CA VAL A 88 -4.62 12.03 -2.04
C VAL A 88 -3.78 12.52 -0.86
N MET A 89 -3.71 13.84 -0.67
CA MET A 89 -3.00 14.47 0.44
C MET A 89 -3.53 14.05 1.82
N ARG A 90 -4.87 13.93 1.96
CA ARG A 90 -5.49 13.45 3.19
C ARG A 90 -5.09 12.00 3.51
N ARG A 91 -5.03 11.14 2.48
CA ARG A 91 -4.56 9.75 2.64
C ARG A 91 -3.07 9.69 2.98
N ILE A 92 -2.24 10.53 2.35
CA ILE A 92 -0.80 10.64 2.68
C ILE A 92 -0.66 11.02 4.16
N GLN A 93 -1.34 12.06 4.63
CA GLN A 93 -1.27 12.48 6.03
C GLN A 93 -1.71 11.36 6.99
N SER A 94 -2.79 10.64 6.68
CA SER A 94 -3.24 9.48 7.46
C SER A 94 -2.17 8.39 7.54
N SER A 95 -1.54 8.04 6.42
CA SER A 95 -0.48 7.03 6.39
C SER A 95 0.79 7.45 7.13
N LEU A 96 1.19 8.72 7.03
CA LEU A 96 2.35 9.25 7.77
C LEU A 96 2.07 9.29 9.27
N THR A 97 0.84 9.61 9.66
CA THR A 97 0.41 9.57 11.07
C THR A 97 0.50 8.15 11.61
N PHE A 98 0.06 7.16 10.83
CA PHE A 98 0.23 5.74 11.15
C PHE A 98 1.72 5.40 11.33
N VAL A 99 2.59 5.81 10.39
CA VAL A 99 4.04 5.55 10.42
C VAL A 99 4.70 6.19 11.65
N VAL A 100 4.38 7.44 11.99
CA VAL A 100 4.97 8.13 13.16
C VAL A 100 4.66 7.42 14.48
N GLY A 101 3.52 6.71 14.55
CA GLY A 101 3.15 5.92 15.73
C GLY A 101 3.86 4.56 15.85
N ARG A 102 4.75 4.21 14.90
CA ARG A 102 5.41 2.90 14.84
C ARG A 102 6.76 2.90 15.57
N PRO A 103 7.12 1.81 16.28
CA PRO A 103 8.42 1.69 16.94
C PRO A 103 9.59 1.38 15.99
N GLU A 104 9.32 0.99 14.74
CA GLU A 104 10.36 0.61 13.79
C GLU A 104 11.22 1.80 13.34
N THR A 105 12.54 1.62 13.33
CA THR A 105 13.51 2.63 12.89
C THR A 105 13.80 2.59 11.39
N ASN A 106 13.53 1.46 10.74
CA ASN A 106 13.71 1.25 9.31
C ASN A 106 12.39 0.80 8.68
N LEU A 107 11.94 1.60 7.71
CA LEU A 107 10.67 1.44 7.02
C LEU A 107 10.91 1.46 5.51
N VAL A 108 10.20 0.60 4.79
CA VAL A 108 10.13 0.64 3.33
C VAL A 108 8.67 0.86 2.95
N CYS A 109 8.41 1.85 2.10
CA CYS A 109 7.06 2.13 1.58
C CYS A 109 7.02 1.79 0.08
N VAL A 110 6.20 0.81 -0.29
CA VAL A 110 5.98 0.37 -1.67
C VAL A 110 4.64 0.95 -2.15
N THR A 111 4.72 2.03 -2.92
CA THR A 111 3.59 2.83 -3.37
C THR A 111 3.75 3.25 -4.84
N HIS A 112 3.10 4.32 -5.27
CA HIS A 112 2.96 4.71 -6.68
C HIS A 112 3.41 6.15 -6.97
N GLY A 113 3.46 6.49 -8.25
CA GLY A 113 4.03 7.74 -8.74
C GLY A 113 3.32 8.98 -8.20
N VAL A 114 2.00 9.09 -8.39
CA VAL A 114 1.26 10.28 -7.96
C VAL A 114 1.27 10.40 -6.45
N TRP A 115 1.15 9.28 -5.74
CA TRP A 115 1.25 9.27 -4.28
C TRP A 115 2.60 9.84 -3.80
N MET A 116 3.72 9.40 -4.39
CA MET A 116 5.06 9.91 -4.04
C MET A 116 5.24 11.38 -4.41
N GLU A 117 4.80 11.76 -5.61
CA GLU A 117 4.87 13.16 -6.08
C GLU A 117 4.12 14.10 -5.13
N CYS A 118 2.87 13.77 -4.78
CA CYS A 118 2.10 14.55 -3.82
C CYS A 118 2.77 14.59 -2.43
N MET A 119 3.32 13.47 -1.96
CA MET A 119 3.98 13.40 -0.65
C MET A 119 5.25 14.26 -0.58
N PHE A 120 6.08 14.27 -1.62
CA PHE A 120 7.29 15.10 -1.69
C PHE A 120 7.04 16.56 -2.05
N HIS A 121 5.86 16.91 -2.55
CA HIS A 121 5.46 18.30 -2.74
C HIS A 121 4.84 18.90 -1.47
N ALA A 122 4.32 18.04 -0.59
CA ALA A 122 3.71 18.45 0.67
C ALA A 122 4.72 18.88 1.74
N TYR A 123 5.96 18.38 1.65
CA TYR A 123 7.02 18.48 2.65
C TYR A 123 8.39 18.61 1.98
#